data_AF-A0A930F696-F1
#
_entry.id   AF-A0A930F696-F1
#
_cell.length_a   1.000
_cell.length_b   1.000
_cell.length_c   1.000
_cell.angle_alpha   90.00
_cell.angle_beta   90.00
_cell.angle_gamma   90.00
#
_symmetry.space_group_name_H-M   'P 1'
#
loop_
_entity.id
_entity.type
_entity.pdbx_description
1 polymer ?
#
loop_
_entity_poly.entity_id
_entity_poly.type
_entity_poly.pdbx_seq_one_letter_code
_entity_poly.pdbx_strand_id
1 'polypeptide(L)'
;SGLSHGTDVWAGNAQELIRQGHKIDEVIGCRDDIMTYLLDHNLDSLDAFKIMESVRKGKGLTEAWEKAMIEHQVPDWYIESCKKIKYMFPKAHAVAYVMMAMRIAWYKVHEPLNFYIQYLTLRCDTYEIETMAKGIDVIRTRMNDISTRIAERNPENPVSNKEKSLFDVLEVCEELYARGYNISNVDLYKSLATEFRVSPDNPKTIIPPFTVIDGLGVNVAKSIEEAREKGEFLSKEDIIKRTQVSSSMLVKLSHMGCLVGLQESNQMSLF
;
A
#
# COMPACT_ATOMS: atom_id res chain seq x y z
N SER A 1 12.88 -9.99 -3.64
CA SER A 1 13.16 -9.08 -2.53
C SER A 1 14.46 -8.32 -2.77
N GLY A 2 15.64 -8.94 -2.73
CA GLY A 2 16.89 -8.22 -2.99
C GLY A 2 16.99 -7.60 -4.39
N LEU A 3 16.73 -8.38 -5.45
CA LEU A 3 16.77 -7.90 -6.85
C LEU A 3 15.81 -6.74 -7.16
N SER A 4 14.71 -6.60 -6.42
CA SER A 4 13.71 -5.56 -6.67
C SER A 4 13.99 -4.25 -5.91
N HIS A 5 15.10 -4.17 -5.15
CA HIS A 5 15.45 -3.00 -4.35
C HIS A 5 16.87 -2.54 -4.65
N GLY A 6 17.00 -1.35 -5.23
CA GLY A 6 18.27 -0.73 -5.60
C GLY A 6 18.35 -0.45 -7.10
N THR A 7 18.82 0.75 -7.43
CA THR A 7 19.07 1.15 -8.82
C THR A 7 20.16 0.27 -9.42
N ASP A 8 19.97 -0.13 -10.68
CA ASP A 8 20.90 -0.95 -11.47
C ASP A 8 21.20 -2.34 -10.87
N VAL A 9 20.30 -2.87 -10.02
CA VAL A 9 20.34 -4.26 -9.54
C VAL A 9 19.62 -5.18 -10.55
N TRP A 10 18.38 -4.86 -10.90
CA TRP A 10 17.58 -5.63 -11.86
C TRP A 10 17.71 -5.09 -13.29
N ALA A 11 17.12 -3.93 -13.55
CA ALA A 11 17.08 -3.31 -14.87
C ALA A 11 18.51 -2.96 -15.34
N GLY A 12 18.86 -3.33 -16.57
CA GLY A 12 20.20 -3.09 -17.13
C GLY A 12 21.33 -3.93 -16.51
N ASN A 13 20.99 -4.89 -15.65
CA ASN A 13 21.96 -5.74 -14.96
C ASN A 13 21.45 -7.20 -14.88
N ALA A 14 20.95 -7.67 -13.72
CA ALA A 14 20.51 -9.05 -13.56
C ALA A 14 19.45 -9.49 -14.61
N GLN A 15 18.59 -8.57 -15.04
CA GLN A 15 17.60 -8.84 -16.10
C GLN A 15 18.27 -9.18 -17.44
N GLU A 16 19.37 -8.51 -17.80
CA GLU A 16 20.09 -8.76 -19.05
C GLU A 16 20.85 -10.07 -18.98
N LEU A 17 21.49 -10.36 -17.84
CA LEU A 17 22.17 -11.64 -17.60
C LEU A 17 21.20 -12.81 -17.77
N ILE A 18 20.00 -12.70 -17.20
CA ILE A 18 18.97 -13.75 -17.34
C ILE A 18 18.51 -13.90 -18.81
N ARG A 19 18.34 -12.80 -19.53
CA ARG A 19 18.02 -12.83 -20.97
C ARG A 19 19.13 -13.46 -21.82
N GLN A 20 20.37 -13.37 -21.36
CA GLN A 20 21.54 -14.00 -22.00
C GLN A 20 21.70 -15.48 -21.62
N GLY A 21 20.85 -16.02 -20.74
CA GLY A 21 20.81 -17.44 -20.38
C GLY A 21 21.31 -17.77 -18.98
N HIS A 22 21.73 -16.78 -18.17
CA HIS A 22 22.06 -17.00 -16.77
C HIS A 22 20.82 -17.38 -15.96
N LYS A 23 21.00 -18.23 -14.95
CA LYS A 23 19.90 -18.60 -14.05
C LYS A 23 19.66 -17.54 -12.99
N ILE A 24 18.46 -17.54 -12.41
CA ILE A 24 18.06 -16.59 -11.38
C ILE A 24 18.85 -16.76 -10.07
N ASP A 25 19.35 -17.96 -9.78
CA ASP A 25 20.16 -18.28 -8.61
C ASP A 25 21.65 -17.97 -8.79
N GLU A 26 22.08 -17.65 -10.02
CA GLU A 26 23.46 -17.25 -10.34
C GLU A 26 23.67 -15.73 -10.25
N VAL A 27 22.60 -14.93 -10.38
CA VAL A 27 22.70 -13.45 -10.33
C VAL A 27 22.83 -12.94 -8.90
N ILE A 28 23.46 -11.76 -8.75
CA ILE A 28 23.72 -11.15 -7.44
C ILE A 28 22.42 -10.63 -6.82
N GLY A 29 21.86 -11.40 -5.87
CA GLY A 29 20.57 -11.08 -5.24
C GLY A 29 20.68 -10.29 -3.95
N CYS A 30 21.71 -10.54 -3.14
CA CYS A 30 21.99 -9.88 -1.87
C CYS A 30 23.50 -9.63 -1.72
N ARG A 31 23.89 -8.66 -0.88
CA ARG A 31 25.33 -8.35 -0.69
C ARG A 31 26.11 -9.57 -0.19
N ASP A 32 25.48 -10.38 0.65
CA ASP A 32 26.08 -11.58 1.25
C ASP A 32 26.47 -12.62 0.16
N ASP A 33 25.77 -12.61 -0.98
CA ASP A 33 26.09 -13.47 -2.12
C ASP A 33 27.42 -13.05 -2.78
N ILE A 34 27.81 -11.76 -2.70
CA ILE A 34 29.12 -11.29 -3.17
C ILE A 34 30.24 -11.87 -2.31
N MET A 35 30.13 -11.70 -1.00
CA MET A 35 31.18 -12.17 -0.10
C MET A 35 31.34 -13.69 -0.19
N THR A 36 30.24 -14.45 -0.15
CA THR A 36 30.28 -15.91 -0.24
C THR A 36 30.83 -16.39 -1.58
N TYR A 37 30.38 -15.79 -2.70
CA TYR A 37 30.89 -16.15 -4.03
C TYR A 37 32.40 -15.89 -4.18
N LEU A 38 32.91 -14.76 -3.66
CA LEU A 38 34.34 -14.46 -3.71
C LEU A 38 35.17 -15.40 -2.82
N LEU A 39 34.64 -15.77 -1.65
CA LEU A 39 35.27 -16.78 -0.79
C LEU A 39 35.32 -18.15 -1.47
N ASP A 40 34.28 -18.54 -2.20
CA ASP A 40 34.25 -19.80 -2.97
C ASP A 40 35.30 -19.80 -4.11
N HIS A 41 35.68 -18.62 -4.61
CA HIS A 41 36.80 -18.42 -5.54
C HIS A 41 38.15 -18.26 -4.83
N ASN A 42 38.22 -18.52 -3.53
CA ASN A 42 39.44 -18.43 -2.71
C ASN A 42 40.04 -17.02 -2.59
N LEU A 43 39.25 -15.95 -2.77
CA LEU A 43 39.70 -14.59 -2.44
C LEU A 43 39.91 -14.44 -0.93
N ASP A 44 40.85 -13.57 -0.54
CA ASP A 44 41.06 -13.23 0.87
C ASP A 44 39.77 -12.71 1.53
N SER A 45 39.52 -13.13 2.77
CA SER A 45 38.27 -12.83 3.47
C SER A 45 38.07 -11.33 3.74
N LEU A 46 39.15 -10.59 4.00
CA LEU A 46 39.07 -9.15 4.22
C LEU A 46 38.76 -8.42 2.90
N ASP A 47 39.34 -8.86 1.78
CA ASP A 47 39.05 -8.29 0.47
C ASP A 47 37.64 -8.63 -0.01
N ALA A 48 37.19 -9.88 0.12
CA ALA A 48 35.81 -10.27 -0.18
C ALA A 48 34.78 -9.43 0.61
N PHE A 49 35.04 -9.21 1.91
CA PHE A 49 34.21 -8.35 2.76
C PHE A 49 34.22 -6.88 2.29
N LYS A 50 35.41 -6.32 2.00
CA LYS A 50 35.53 -4.92 1.54
C LYS A 50 34.85 -4.72 0.19
N ILE A 51 35.01 -5.67 -0.74
CA ILE A 51 34.36 -5.66 -2.05
C ILE A 51 32.84 -5.66 -1.88
N MET A 52 32.29 -6.60 -1.11
CA MET A 52 30.86 -6.64 -0.78
C MET A 52 30.37 -5.30 -0.23
N GLU A 53 31.06 -4.72 0.76
CA GLU A 53 30.66 -3.45 1.37
C GLU A 53 30.79 -2.24 0.44
N SER A 54 31.73 -2.28 -0.50
CA SER A 54 31.88 -1.26 -1.54
C SER A 54 30.74 -1.32 -2.55
N VAL A 55 30.50 -2.50 -3.12
CA VAL A 55 29.49 -2.74 -4.16
C VAL A 55 28.08 -2.46 -3.64
N ARG A 56 27.72 -2.95 -2.45
CA ARG A 56 26.38 -2.70 -1.87
C ARG A 56 26.09 -1.22 -1.60
N LYS A 57 27.13 -0.38 -1.53
CA LYS A 57 27.04 1.08 -1.35
C LYS A 57 27.15 1.85 -2.67
N GLY A 58 27.22 1.16 -3.81
CA GLY A 58 27.36 1.79 -5.11
C GLY A 58 28.72 2.42 -5.36
N LYS A 59 29.75 2.01 -4.62
CA LYS A 59 31.12 2.54 -4.77
C LYS A 59 31.93 1.80 -5.84
N GLY A 60 31.38 0.71 -6.40
CA GLY A 60 32.03 -0.08 -7.43
C GLY A 60 33.26 -0.84 -6.93
N LEU A 61 34.15 -1.16 -7.86
CA LEU A 61 35.38 -1.90 -7.64
C LEU A 61 36.61 -1.00 -7.86
N THR A 62 37.72 -1.34 -7.21
CA THR A 62 39.03 -0.73 -7.50
C THR A 62 39.77 -1.60 -8.51
N GLU A 63 40.74 -1.03 -9.25
CA GLU A 63 41.56 -1.81 -10.19
C GLU A 63 42.27 -3.00 -9.53
N ALA A 64 42.68 -2.85 -8.26
CA ALA A 64 43.30 -3.93 -7.50
C ALA A 64 42.31 -5.08 -7.24
N TRP A 65 41.06 -4.76 -6.91
CA TRP A 65 40.02 -5.77 -6.73
C TRP A 65 39.62 -6.45 -8.04
N GLU A 66 39.52 -5.70 -9.14
CA GLU A 66 39.23 -6.29 -10.46
C GLU A 66 40.32 -7.30 -10.85
N LYS A 67 41.60 -6.93 -10.69
CA LYS A 67 42.72 -7.84 -10.94
C LYS A 67 42.68 -9.09 -10.04
N ALA A 68 42.46 -8.90 -8.74
CA ALA A 68 42.36 -10.02 -7.80
C ALA A 68 41.20 -10.97 -8.18
N MET A 69 40.04 -10.42 -8.55
CA MET A 69 38.88 -11.20 -9.00
C MET A 69 39.21 -12.02 -10.27
N ILE A 70 39.88 -11.41 -11.26
CA ILE A 70 40.30 -12.09 -12.49
C ILE A 70 41.33 -13.20 -12.20
N GLU A 71 42.33 -12.93 -11.35
CA GLU A 71 43.35 -13.92 -10.95
C GLU A 71 42.74 -15.15 -10.28
N HIS A 72 41.61 -14.96 -9.58
CA HIS A 72 40.85 -16.02 -8.92
C HIS A 72 39.69 -16.55 -9.79
N GLN A 73 39.74 -16.33 -11.12
CA GLN A 73 38.81 -16.88 -12.10
C GLN A 73 37.35 -16.44 -11.92
N VAL A 74 37.12 -15.29 -11.26
CA VAL A 74 35.79 -14.67 -11.24
C VAL A 74 35.46 -14.17 -12.65
N PRO A 75 34.31 -14.57 -13.24
CA PRO A 75 33.97 -14.17 -14.61
C PRO A 75 33.77 -12.67 -14.79
N ASP A 76 34.12 -12.16 -15.98
CA ASP A 76 33.99 -10.74 -16.34
C ASP A 76 32.57 -10.20 -16.14
N TRP A 77 31.55 -11.00 -16.47
CA TRP A 77 30.16 -10.59 -16.30
C TRP A 77 29.81 -10.29 -14.84
N TYR A 78 30.45 -10.99 -13.88
CA TYR A 78 30.23 -10.81 -12.45
C TYR A 78 30.89 -9.52 -11.97
N ILE A 79 32.10 -9.24 -12.44
CA ILE A 79 32.85 -8.01 -12.17
C ILE A 79 32.05 -6.80 -12.69
N GLU A 80 31.55 -6.87 -13.92
CA GLU A 80 30.75 -5.81 -14.52
C GLU A 80 29.40 -5.64 -13.81
N SER A 81 28.77 -6.72 -13.37
CA SER A 81 27.56 -6.65 -12.54
C SER A 81 27.79 -5.90 -11.22
N CYS A 82 28.89 -6.21 -10.52
CA CYS A 82 29.31 -5.52 -9.29
C CYS A 82 29.50 -4.00 -9.48
N LYS A 83 30.01 -3.56 -10.64
CA LYS A 83 30.25 -2.14 -10.94
C LYS A 83 28.96 -1.36 -11.22
N LYS A 84 27.90 -2.03 -11.67
CA LYS A 84 26.60 -1.43 -11.98
C LYS A 84 25.79 -1.08 -10.72
N ILE A 85 25.73 -2.01 -9.76
CA ILE A 85 24.90 -1.92 -8.55
C ILE A 85 25.12 -0.60 -7.81
N LYS A 86 24.03 0.13 -7.50
CA LYS A 86 24.09 1.38 -6.70
C LYS A 86 23.75 1.19 -5.23
N TYR A 87 22.91 0.19 -4.93
CA TYR A 87 22.51 -0.15 -3.59
C TYR A 87 22.07 -1.61 -3.55
N MET A 88 22.34 -2.32 -2.46
CA MET A 88 21.90 -3.71 -2.32
C MET A 88 21.59 -4.09 -0.87
N PHE A 89 20.55 -4.91 -0.70
CA PHE A 89 20.13 -5.41 0.60
C PHE A 89 21.08 -6.48 1.19
N PRO A 90 21.23 -6.50 2.53
CA PRO A 90 21.61 -7.71 3.24
C PRO A 90 20.55 -8.80 3.13
N LYS A 91 20.98 -10.05 3.03
CA LYS A 91 20.10 -11.24 2.97
C LYS A 91 19.17 -11.30 4.19
N ALA A 92 19.66 -10.98 5.39
CA ALA A 92 18.84 -10.93 6.61
C ALA A 92 17.67 -9.94 6.50
N HIS A 93 17.88 -8.77 5.89
CA HIS A 93 16.84 -7.77 5.68
C HIS A 93 15.80 -8.27 4.65
N ALA A 94 16.28 -8.84 3.54
CA ALA A 94 15.41 -9.43 2.53
C ALA A 94 14.53 -10.54 3.12
N VAL A 95 15.09 -11.43 3.95
CA VAL A 95 14.36 -12.50 4.65
C VAL A 95 13.33 -11.93 5.61
N ALA A 96 13.67 -10.93 6.42
CA ALA A 96 12.73 -10.32 7.37
C ALA A 96 11.50 -9.73 6.66
N TYR A 97 11.71 -9.00 5.56
CA TYR A 97 10.62 -8.42 4.77
C TYR A 97 9.76 -9.49 4.09
N VAL A 98 10.40 -10.50 3.50
CA VAL A 98 9.67 -11.62 2.87
C VAL A 98 8.86 -12.39 3.91
N MET A 99 9.40 -12.59 5.11
CA MET A 99 8.67 -13.25 6.20
C MET A 99 7.42 -12.45 6.59
N MET A 100 7.50 -11.13 6.69
CA MET A 100 6.32 -10.30 6.96
C MET A 100 5.31 -10.35 5.79
N ALA A 101 5.80 -10.29 4.55
CA ALA A 101 4.94 -10.40 3.36
C ALA A 101 4.21 -11.74 3.33
N MET A 102 4.87 -12.86 3.66
CA MET A 102 4.25 -14.18 3.74
C MET A 102 3.19 -14.26 4.85
N ARG A 103 3.43 -13.64 6.01
CA ARG A 103 2.42 -13.55 7.08
C ARG A 103 1.19 -12.78 6.61
N ILE A 104 1.37 -11.65 5.95
CA ILE A 104 0.27 -10.85 5.38
C ILE A 104 -0.46 -11.62 4.27
N ALA A 105 0.28 -12.31 3.40
CA ALA A 105 -0.27 -13.12 2.32
C ALA A 105 -1.15 -14.26 2.84
N TRP A 106 -0.78 -14.87 3.97
CA TRP A 106 -1.63 -15.86 4.64
C TRP A 106 -3.01 -15.29 4.95
N TYR A 107 -3.10 -14.09 5.54
CA TYR A 107 -4.39 -13.43 5.79
C TYR A 107 -5.10 -13.10 4.47
N LYS A 108 -4.39 -12.60 3.46
CA LYS A 108 -5.00 -12.31 2.16
C LYS A 108 -5.66 -13.55 1.54
N VAL A 109 -5.09 -14.73 1.72
CA VAL A 109 -5.64 -15.99 1.17
C VAL A 109 -6.74 -16.57 2.07
N HIS A 110 -6.48 -16.70 3.37
CA HIS A 110 -7.30 -17.49 4.30
C HIS A 110 -8.30 -16.65 5.11
N GLU A 111 -8.01 -15.36 5.31
CA GLU A 111 -8.80 -14.41 6.11
C GLU A 111 -8.99 -13.08 5.33
N PRO A 112 -9.52 -13.13 4.10
CA PRO A 112 -9.48 -12.01 3.16
C PRO A 112 -10.15 -10.73 3.68
N LEU A 113 -11.27 -10.83 4.39
CA LEU A 113 -11.94 -9.66 4.99
C LEU A 113 -11.04 -8.95 6.01
N ASN A 114 -10.39 -9.71 6.88
CA ASN A 114 -9.43 -9.16 7.84
C ASN A 114 -8.25 -8.49 7.13
N PHE A 115 -7.76 -9.10 6.05
CA PHE A 115 -6.74 -8.47 5.21
C PHE A 115 -7.22 -7.13 4.62
N TYR A 116 -8.38 -7.08 3.97
CA TYR A 116 -8.89 -5.86 3.35
C TYR A 116 -9.19 -4.76 4.37
N ILE A 117 -9.80 -5.11 5.52
CA ILE A 117 -10.05 -4.17 6.61
C ILE A 117 -8.75 -3.54 7.09
N GLN A 118 -7.73 -4.34 7.36
CA GLN A 118 -6.47 -3.81 7.88
C GLN A 118 -5.66 -3.07 6.83
N TYR A 119 -5.72 -3.50 5.57
CA TYR A 119 -5.11 -2.77 4.46
C TYR A 119 -5.76 -1.38 4.31
N LEU A 120 -7.08 -1.34 4.18
CA LEU A 120 -7.84 -0.09 4.04
C LEU A 120 -7.72 0.81 5.27
N THR A 121 -7.58 0.27 6.48
CA THR A 121 -7.47 1.08 7.70
C THR A 121 -6.05 1.62 7.93
N LEU A 122 -5.02 0.82 7.70
CA LEU A 122 -3.65 1.13 8.15
C LEU A 122 -2.70 1.54 7.02
N ARG A 123 -2.99 1.15 5.77
CA ARG A 123 -2.09 1.39 4.62
C ARG A 123 -2.61 2.46 3.67
N CYS A 124 -3.91 2.74 3.70
CA CYS A 124 -4.53 3.73 2.83
C CYS A 124 -4.73 5.05 3.60
N ASP A 125 -4.56 6.17 2.90
CA ASP A 125 -4.85 7.52 3.40
C ASP A 125 -5.73 8.32 2.43
N THR A 126 -6.07 7.74 1.28
CA THR A 126 -6.81 8.37 0.20
C THR A 126 -8.02 7.50 -0.15
N TYR A 127 -9.21 8.10 -0.09
CA TYR A 127 -10.48 7.40 -0.30
C TYR A 127 -11.39 8.17 -1.26
N GLU A 128 -12.18 7.43 -2.01
CA GLU A 128 -13.29 7.95 -2.83
C GLU A 128 -14.49 7.02 -2.62
N ILE A 129 -15.14 7.13 -1.45
CA ILE A 129 -16.20 6.18 -1.02
C ILE A 129 -17.36 6.11 -2.01
N GLU A 130 -17.71 7.22 -2.65
CA GLU A 130 -18.75 7.25 -3.68
C GLU A 130 -18.44 6.36 -4.88
N THR A 131 -17.16 6.10 -5.17
CA THR A 131 -16.70 5.17 -6.21
C THR A 131 -16.55 3.77 -5.62
N MET A 132 -15.88 3.65 -4.47
CA MET A 132 -15.60 2.37 -3.82
C MET A 132 -16.88 1.59 -3.45
N ALA A 133 -17.96 2.28 -3.11
CA ALA A 133 -19.23 1.66 -2.69
C ALA A 133 -20.19 1.33 -3.86
N LYS A 134 -19.91 1.79 -5.09
CA LYS A 134 -20.81 1.61 -6.25
C LYS A 134 -20.55 0.35 -7.08
N GLY A 135 -19.57 -0.46 -6.68
CA GLY A 135 -19.29 -1.74 -7.33
C GLY A 135 -18.18 -1.71 -8.37
N ILE A 136 -17.84 -2.91 -8.86
CA ILE A 136 -16.64 -3.16 -9.67
C ILE A 136 -16.60 -2.38 -10.98
N ASP A 137 -17.74 -2.19 -11.65
CA ASP A 137 -17.78 -1.50 -12.95
C ASP A 137 -17.47 0.00 -12.81
N VAL A 138 -17.94 0.62 -11.72
CA VAL A 138 -17.66 2.03 -11.42
C VAL A 138 -16.19 2.19 -11.02
N ILE A 139 -15.66 1.27 -10.23
CA ILE A 139 -14.23 1.22 -9.87
C ILE A 139 -13.36 1.13 -11.13
N ARG A 140 -13.64 0.17 -12.01
CA ARG A 140 -12.91 -0.01 -13.28
C ARG A 140 -13.00 1.21 -14.19
N THR A 141 -14.17 1.84 -14.26
CA THR A 141 -14.35 3.08 -15.03
C THR A 141 -13.46 4.19 -14.49
N ARG A 142 -13.42 4.37 -13.17
CA ARG A 142 -12.57 5.37 -12.52
C ARG A 142 -11.08 5.08 -12.70
N MET A 143 -10.68 3.81 -12.59
CA MET A 143 -9.30 3.38 -12.84
C MET A 143 -8.90 3.63 -14.30
N ASN A 144 -9.76 3.29 -15.27
CA ASN A 144 -9.50 3.50 -16.69
C ASN A 144 -9.33 4.99 -17.04
N ASP A 145 -10.12 5.88 -16.43
CA ASP A 145 -9.94 7.33 -16.57
C ASP A 145 -8.53 7.76 -16.10
N ILE A 146 -8.14 7.35 -14.89
CA ILE A 146 -6.84 7.69 -14.32
C ILE A 146 -5.69 7.12 -15.19
N SER A 147 -5.77 5.86 -15.59
CA SER A 147 -4.73 5.21 -16.40
C SER A 147 -4.59 5.85 -17.79
N THR A 148 -5.72 6.22 -18.42
CA THR A 148 -5.73 6.90 -19.72
C THR A 148 -5.05 8.26 -19.61
N ARG A 149 -5.40 9.05 -18.59
CA ARG A 149 -4.76 10.36 -18.37
C ARG A 149 -3.27 10.25 -18.05
N ILE A 150 -2.83 9.18 -17.38
CA ILE A 150 -1.39 8.89 -17.18
C ILE A 150 -0.70 8.61 -18.53
N ALA A 151 -1.29 7.76 -19.38
CA ALA A 151 -0.71 7.36 -20.66
C ALA A 151 -0.63 8.54 -21.65
N GLU A 152 -1.70 9.33 -21.74
CA GLU A 152 -1.82 10.47 -22.66
C GLU A 152 -1.05 11.71 -22.19
N ARG A 153 -0.59 11.72 -20.93
CA ARG A 153 0.02 12.90 -20.28
C ARG A 153 -0.85 14.15 -20.44
N ASN A 154 -2.17 14.00 -20.25
CA ASN A 154 -3.15 15.05 -20.51
C ASN A 154 -2.74 16.36 -19.80
N PRO A 155 -2.31 17.40 -20.54
CA PRO A 155 -1.78 18.63 -19.94
C PRO A 155 -2.88 19.52 -19.35
N GLU A 156 -4.13 19.37 -19.78
CA GLU A 156 -5.28 20.14 -19.29
C GLU A 156 -5.86 19.58 -17.98
N ASN A 157 -5.74 18.26 -17.78
CA ASN A 157 -6.17 17.58 -16.56
C ASN A 157 -5.15 16.52 -16.11
N PRO A 158 -3.98 16.94 -15.61
CA PRO A 158 -2.93 16.03 -15.20
C PRO A 158 -3.34 15.21 -13.96
N VAL A 159 -2.95 13.93 -13.95
CA VAL A 159 -3.23 13.05 -12.82
C VAL A 159 -2.48 13.49 -11.57
N SER A 160 -3.22 13.82 -10.53
CA SER A 160 -2.66 14.28 -9.25
C SER A 160 -2.01 13.13 -8.46
N ASN A 161 -1.16 13.47 -7.49
CA ASN A 161 -0.61 12.45 -6.57
C ASN A 161 -1.72 11.75 -5.76
N LYS A 162 -2.79 12.48 -5.38
CA LYS A 162 -3.97 11.90 -4.72
C LYS A 162 -4.63 10.85 -5.62
N GLU A 163 -4.76 11.12 -6.91
CA GLU A 163 -5.35 10.16 -7.86
C GLU A 163 -4.46 8.94 -8.10
N LYS A 164 -3.13 9.08 -8.09
CA LYS A 164 -2.22 7.93 -8.13
C LYS A 164 -2.38 7.06 -6.89
N SER A 165 -2.37 7.66 -5.70
CA SER A 165 -2.62 6.92 -4.45
C SER A 165 -4.02 6.27 -4.46
N LEU A 166 -5.03 6.96 -4.98
CA LEU A 166 -6.38 6.41 -5.12
C LEU A 166 -6.40 5.22 -6.07
N PHE A 167 -5.68 5.27 -7.19
CA PHE A 167 -5.59 4.16 -8.14
C PHE A 167 -5.11 2.87 -7.46
N ASP A 168 -4.04 2.95 -6.67
CA ASP A 168 -3.51 1.80 -5.91
C ASP A 168 -4.56 1.23 -4.92
N VAL A 169 -5.35 2.09 -4.29
CA VAL A 169 -6.45 1.68 -3.39
C VAL A 169 -7.58 1.01 -4.20
N LEU A 170 -7.90 1.56 -5.37
CA LEU A 170 -8.95 1.02 -6.25
C LEU A 170 -8.58 -0.34 -6.84
N GLU A 171 -7.31 -0.64 -7.10
CA GLU A 171 -6.86 -1.99 -7.49
C GLU A 171 -7.23 -3.04 -6.43
N VAL A 172 -7.01 -2.71 -5.15
CA VAL A 172 -7.37 -3.60 -4.04
C VAL A 172 -8.88 -3.70 -3.87
N CYS A 173 -9.62 -2.60 -4.11
CA CYS A 173 -11.08 -2.64 -4.13
C CYS A 173 -11.61 -3.51 -5.28
N GLU A 174 -11.05 -3.41 -6.48
CA GLU A 174 -11.42 -4.26 -7.62
C GLU A 174 -11.23 -5.74 -7.27
N GLU A 175 -10.09 -6.09 -6.68
CA GLU A 175 -9.82 -7.46 -6.20
C GLU A 175 -10.85 -7.91 -5.16
N LEU A 176 -11.16 -7.06 -4.18
CA LEU A 176 -12.15 -7.31 -3.14
C LEU A 176 -13.51 -7.66 -3.77
N TYR A 177 -13.97 -6.86 -4.75
CA TYR A 177 -15.22 -7.13 -5.46
C TYR A 177 -15.16 -8.39 -6.31
N ALA A 178 -14.05 -8.63 -7.02
CA ALA A 178 -13.84 -9.84 -7.81
C ALA A 178 -13.87 -11.12 -6.96
N ARG A 179 -13.53 -11.03 -5.67
CA ARG A 179 -13.63 -12.13 -4.70
C ARG A 179 -15.00 -12.26 -4.02
N GLY A 180 -15.98 -11.46 -4.44
CA GLY A 180 -17.37 -11.55 -3.98
C GLY A 180 -17.67 -10.81 -2.67
N TYR A 181 -16.78 -9.93 -2.24
CA TYR A 181 -17.04 -8.97 -1.16
C TYR A 181 -17.55 -7.65 -1.73
N ASN A 182 -17.97 -6.74 -0.86
CA ASN A 182 -18.34 -5.39 -1.27
C ASN A 182 -18.05 -4.37 -0.17
N ILE A 183 -18.08 -3.09 -0.54
CA ILE A 183 -17.90 -1.97 0.38
C ILE A 183 -19.23 -1.20 0.42
N SER A 184 -19.75 -0.92 1.61
CA SER A 184 -20.93 -0.07 1.75
C SER A 184 -20.55 1.40 1.81
N ASN A 185 -21.56 2.27 1.83
CA ASN A 185 -21.35 3.65 2.23
C ASN A 185 -21.12 3.76 3.75
N VAL A 186 -20.70 4.96 4.20
CA VAL A 186 -20.65 5.31 5.62
C VAL A 186 -22.06 5.24 6.20
N ASP A 187 -22.20 4.66 7.38
CA ASP A 187 -23.47 4.44 8.08
C ASP A 187 -23.38 5.05 9.48
N LEU A 188 -24.31 5.96 9.80
CA LEU A 188 -24.33 6.70 11.06
C LEU A 188 -24.31 5.80 12.30
N TYR A 189 -24.95 4.63 12.22
CA TYR A 189 -25.11 3.70 13.34
C TYR A 189 -24.16 2.51 13.29
N LYS A 190 -23.50 2.25 12.15
CA LYS A 190 -22.64 1.07 11.98
C LYS A 190 -21.17 1.37 11.71
N SER A 191 -20.82 2.52 11.14
CA SER A 191 -19.42 2.91 10.91
C SER A 191 -18.69 3.14 12.22
N LEU A 192 -17.42 2.72 12.35
CA LEU A 192 -16.59 3.11 13.50
C LEU A 192 -16.00 4.50 13.29
N ALA A 193 -15.39 5.06 14.33
CA ALA A 193 -14.68 6.33 14.20
C ALA A 193 -13.54 6.26 13.17
N THR A 194 -12.63 5.29 13.30
CA THR A 194 -11.33 5.31 12.59
C THR A 194 -11.00 4.06 11.78
N GLU A 195 -11.74 2.98 11.96
CA GLU A 195 -11.41 1.68 11.39
C GLU A 195 -12.52 1.16 10.46
N PHE A 196 -12.12 0.55 9.35
CA PHE A 196 -13.04 -0.26 8.56
C PHE A 196 -13.47 -1.47 9.38
N ARG A 197 -14.70 -1.95 9.17
CA ARG A 197 -15.20 -3.15 9.86
C ARG A 197 -16.08 -3.99 8.96
N VAL A 198 -16.27 -5.25 9.34
CA VAL A 198 -17.32 -6.08 8.74
C VAL A 198 -18.68 -5.50 9.12
N SER A 199 -19.60 -5.43 8.16
CA SER A 199 -20.98 -5.02 8.41
C SER A 199 -21.67 -5.99 9.37
N PRO A 200 -22.38 -5.49 10.40
CA PRO A 200 -23.26 -6.31 11.23
C PRO A 200 -24.35 -7.03 10.43
N ASP A 201 -24.79 -6.43 9.32
CA ASP A 201 -25.93 -6.92 8.56
C ASP A 201 -25.51 -7.93 7.48
N ASN A 202 -24.27 -7.85 7.01
CA ASN A 202 -23.78 -8.70 5.93
C ASN A 202 -22.29 -9.03 6.15
N PRO A 203 -21.94 -10.31 6.39
CA PRO A 203 -20.57 -10.71 6.64
C PRO A 203 -19.65 -10.53 5.43
N LYS A 204 -20.18 -10.27 4.22
CA LYS A 204 -19.38 -10.00 3.00
C LYS A 204 -19.18 -8.52 2.71
N THR A 205 -19.72 -7.64 3.54
CA THR A 205 -19.69 -6.19 3.34
C THR A 205 -18.72 -5.56 4.33
N ILE A 206 -17.85 -4.68 3.85
CA ILE A 206 -17.00 -3.83 4.67
C ILE A 206 -17.65 -2.44 4.76
N ILE A 207 -17.76 -1.91 5.97
CA ILE A 207 -18.25 -0.56 6.23
C ILE A 207 -17.06 0.37 6.50
N PRO A 208 -16.96 1.52 5.80
CA PRO A 208 -15.92 2.51 6.04
C PRO A 208 -16.14 3.28 7.36
N PRO A 209 -15.06 3.76 8.02
CA PRO A 209 -15.16 4.61 9.19
C PRO A 209 -15.54 6.05 8.83
N PHE A 210 -15.89 6.88 9.82
CA PHE A 210 -16.18 8.29 9.57
C PHE A 210 -14.96 9.09 9.09
N THR A 211 -13.73 8.69 9.45
CA THR A 211 -12.50 9.39 9.05
C THR A 211 -12.19 9.35 7.57
N VAL A 212 -12.88 8.53 6.76
CA VAL A 212 -12.75 8.57 5.30
C VAL A 212 -13.41 9.81 4.70
N ILE A 213 -14.28 10.49 5.46
CA ILE A 213 -14.99 11.68 4.98
C ILE A 213 -14.04 12.87 5.07
N ASP A 214 -13.72 13.46 3.92
CA ASP A 214 -12.82 14.61 3.83
C ASP A 214 -13.23 15.71 4.82
N GLY A 215 -12.31 16.07 5.72
CA GLY A 215 -12.52 17.09 6.77
C GLY A 215 -13.14 16.58 8.07
N LEU A 216 -13.57 15.31 8.16
CA LEU A 216 -14.09 14.71 9.38
C LEU A 216 -12.94 14.00 10.13
N GLY A 217 -12.27 14.76 11.00
CA GLY A 217 -11.13 14.27 11.77
C GLY A 217 -11.51 13.28 12.88
N VAL A 218 -10.49 12.60 13.43
CA VAL A 218 -10.63 11.54 14.45
C VAL A 218 -11.49 11.95 15.65
N ASN A 219 -11.33 13.18 16.17
CA ASN A 219 -12.12 13.64 17.33
C ASN A 219 -13.61 13.80 17.00
N VAL A 220 -13.92 14.32 15.82
CA VAL A 220 -15.32 14.43 15.37
C VAL A 220 -15.91 13.04 15.17
N ALA A 221 -15.16 12.15 14.51
CA ALA A 221 -15.56 10.76 14.30
C ALA A 221 -15.88 10.03 15.61
N LYS A 222 -15.01 10.16 16.62
CA LYS A 222 -15.23 9.59 17.96
C LYS A 222 -16.44 10.21 18.65
N SER A 223 -16.65 11.53 18.53
CA SER A 223 -17.81 12.18 19.13
C SER A 223 -19.14 11.66 18.58
N ILE A 224 -19.20 11.25 17.30
CA ILE A 224 -20.39 10.63 16.70
C ILE A 224 -20.63 9.25 17.33
N GLU A 225 -19.57 8.44 17.43
CA GLU A 225 -19.63 7.09 18.00
C GLU A 225 -20.03 7.11 19.49
N GLU A 226 -19.44 7.99 20.29
CA GLU A 226 -19.79 8.16 21.71
C GLU A 226 -21.22 8.71 21.89
N ALA A 227 -21.65 9.63 21.02
CA ALA A 227 -22.99 10.19 21.13
C ALA A 227 -24.05 9.15 20.81
N ARG A 228 -23.89 8.33 19.77
CA ARG A 228 -24.88 7.29 19.41
C ARG A 228 -25.00 6.19 20.47
N GLU A 229 -23.94 5.89 21.22
CA GLU A 229 -23.99 4.93 22.32
C GLU A 229 -24.89 5.41 23.47
N LYS A 230 -25.05 6.73 23.62
CA LYS A 230 -25.94 7.35 24.63
C LYS A 230 -27.41 7.39 24.19
N GLY A 231 -27.71 6.96 22.95
CA GLY A 231 -29.06 6.93 22.39
C GLY A 231 -29.07 7.31 20.91
N GLU A 232 -30.14 6.95 20.21
CA GLU A 232 -30.30 7.30 18.78
C GLU A 232 -30.35 8.81 18.56
N PHE A 233 -29.98 9.26 17.36
CA PHE A 233 -30.11 10.65 16.98
C PHE A 233 -31.55 10.95 16.53
N LEU A 234 -32.14 12.00 17.10
CA LEU A 234 -33.54 12.34 16.84
C LEU A 234 -33.72 13.18 15.57
N SER A 235 -32.72 14.00 15.25
CA SER A 235 -32.71 14.91 14.10
C SER A 235 -31.29 15.30 13.73
N LYS A 236 -31.14 15.99 12.60
CA LYS A 236 -29.86 16.57 12.18
C LYS A 236 -29.38 17.64 13.17
N GLU A 237 -30.29 18.41 13.76
CA GLU A 237 -29.98 19.33 14.84
C GLU A 237 -29.43 18.62 16.09
N ASP A 238 -30.01 17.46 16.43
CA ASP A 238 -29.55 16.63 17.57
C ASP A 238 -28.11 16.14 17.39
N ILE A 239 -27.74 15.76 16.16
CA ILE A 239 -26.34 15.39 15.82
C ILE A 239 -25.41 16.57 16.10
N ILE A 240 -25.72 17.78 15.62
CA ILE A 240 -24.88 18.97 15.85
C ILE A 240 -24.76 19.28 17.35
N LYS A 241 -25.85 19.13 18.12
CA LYS A 241 -25.84 19.40 19.56
C LYS A 241 -25.03 18.40 20.38
N ARG A 242 -25.06 17.12 20.01
CA ARG A 242 -24.46 16.02 20.79
C ARG A 242 -23.05 15.65 20.35
N THR A 243 -22.63 16.09 19.17
CA THR A 243 -21.33 15.74 18.57
C THR A 243 -20.53 17.00 18.24
N GLN A 244 -19.30 16.82 17.76
CA GLN A 244 -18.46 17.92 17.26
C GLN A 244 -18.67 18.16 15.75
N VAL A 245 -19.73 17.62 15.16
CA VAL A 245 -20.05 17.79 13.73
C VAL A 245 -20.48 19.24 13.47
N SER A 246 -19.79 19.91 12.54
CA SER A 246 -20.19 21.23 12.06
C SER A 246 -21.29 21.13 11.00
N SER A 247 -21.98 22.23 10.72
CA SER A 247 -23.00 22.29 9.66
C SER A 247 -22.45 21.89 8.28
N SER A 248 -21.18 22.22 7.98
CA SER A 248 -20.56 21.82 6.71
C SER A 248 -20.26 20.32 6.64
N MET A 249 -19.91 19.68 7.76
CA MET A 249 -19.75 18.23 7.85
C MET A 249 -21.10 17.51 7.77
N LEU A 250 -22.15 18.08 8.37
CA LEU A 250 -23.51 17.56 8.30
C LEU A 250 -24.03 17.50 6.84
N VAL A 251 -23.74 18.53 6.04
CA VAL A 251 -24.06 18.52 4.60
C VAL A 251 -23.36 17.38 3.88
N LYS A 252 -22.07 17.12 4.18
CA LYS A 252 -21.32 15.98 3.59
C LYS A 252 -21.93 14.64 3.97
N LEU A 253 -22.25 14.44 5.25
CA LEU A 253 -22.96 13.24 5.71
C LEU A 253 -24.31 13.07 5.01
N SER A 254 -25.03 14.17 4.78
CA SER A 254 -26.30 14.15 4.04
C SER A 254 -26.11 13.77 2.56
N HIS A 255 -25.09 14.29 1.89
CA HIS A 255 -24.78 13.97 0.49
C HIS A 255 -24.39 12.50 0.32
N MET A 256 -23.71 11.93 1.31
CA MET A 256 -23.41 10.51 1.37
C MET A 256 -24.63 9.66 1.79
N GLY A 257 -25.79 10.26 2.02
CA GLY A 257 -27.01 9.52 2.40
C GLY A 257 -26.98 8.95 3.82
N CYS A 258 -26.03 9.35 4.67
CA CYS A 258 -25.91 8.84 6.03
C CYS A 258 -27.04 9.32 6.97
N LEU A 259 -27.73 10.40 6.60
CA LEU A 259 -28.77 11.07 7.40
C LEU A 259 -30.18 10.81 6.88
N VAL A 260 -30.37 9.81 6.01
CA VAL A 260 -31.69 9.44 5.48
C VAL A 260 -32.59 9.01 6.64
N GLY A 261 -33.81 9.56 6.66
CA GLY A 261 -34.81 9.29 7.71
C GLY A 261 -34.76 10.24 8.91
N LEU A 262 -33.73 11.07 9.04
CA LEU A 262 -33.66 12.10 10.08
C LEU A 262 -34.35 13.40 9.64
N GLN A 263 -35.15 13.97 10.54
CA GLN A 263 -35.74 15.30 10.37
C GLN A 263 -34.68 16.39 10.57
N GLU A 264 -34.95 17.61 10.10
CA GLU A 264 -34.03 18.75 10.30
C GLU A 264 -33.90 19.13 11.78
N SER A 265 -35.03 19.20 12.50
CA SER A 265 -35.10 19.61 13.91
C SER A 265 -36.08 18.75 14.71
N ASN A 266 -35.95 18.78 16.03
CA ASN A 266 -36.90 18.13 16.93
C ASN A 266 -38.13 19.03 17.12
N GLN A 267 -39.33 18.53 16.83
CA GLN A 267 -40.58 19.26 17.09
C GLN A 267 -41.00 19.25 18.58
N MET A 268 -40.44 18.34 19.37
CA MET A 268 -40.62 18.28 20.83
C MET A 268 -39.31 17.89 21.51
N SER A 269 -39.03 18.48 22.67
CA SER A 269 -37.89 18.15 23.53
C SER A 269 -38.43 17.77 24.91
N LEU A 270 -37.97 16.67 25.48
CA LEU A 270 -38.27 16.24 26.86
C LEU A 270 -36.99 16.33 27.70
N PHE A 271 -37.13 16.68 28.98
CA PHE A 271 -36.04 16.94 29.92
C PHE A 271 -35.31 15.67 30.36
#